data_AF-A0A951NLA1-F1
#
_entry.id   AF-A0A951NLA1-F1
#
_cell.length_a   1.000
_cell.length_b   1.000
_cell.length_c   1.000
_cell.angle_alpha   90.00
_cell.angle_beta   90.00
_cell.angle_gamma   90.00
#
_symmetry.space_group_name_H-M   'P 1'
#
loop_
_entity.id
_entity.type
_entity.pdbx_description
1 polymer ?
#
loop_
_entity_poly.entity_id
_entity_poly.type
_entity_poly.pdbx_seq_one_letter_code
_entity_poly.pdbx_strand_id
1 'polypeptide(L)' 'MAYIDDSADSPAHLSLDHILRVSAVNPAALRAHRNFYRALVHAPGPLSRVRREMIGVAVSRMNGCHY' A
#
# COMPACT_ATOMS: atom_id res chain seq x y z
N MET A 1 -18.67 2.57 16.13
CA MET A 1 -17.52 1.90 16.78
C MET A 1 -16.83 1.04 15.71
N ALA A 2 -15.99 1.63 14.87
CA ALA A 2 -15.34 0.89 13.79
C ALA A 2 -14.19 0.06 14.38
N TYR A 3 -14.31 -1.26 14.27
CA TYR A 3 -13.32 -2.23 14.72
C TYR A 3 -12.10 -2.12 13.79
N ILE A 4 -11.05 -1.44 14.25
CA ILE A 4 -9.73 -1.54 13.63
C ILE A 4 -9.20 -2.90 14.07
N ASP A 5 -9.25 -3.87 13.16
CA ASP A 5 -8.64 -5.18 13.35
C ASP A 5 -7.11 -5.01 13.35
N ASP A 6 -6.55 -4.97 14.57
CA ASP A 6 -5.13 -4.86 14.88
C ASP A 6 -4.42 -6.24 14.85
N SER A 7 -5.09 -7.30 14.38
CA SER A 7 -4.54 -8.68 14.38
C SER A 7 -3.50 -8.98 13.30
N ALA A 8 -2.99 -7.94 12.61
CA ALA A 8 -1.94 -8.13 11.61
C ALA A 8 -0.50 -8.12 12.19
N ASP A 9 -0.36 -8.15 13.51
CA ASP A 9 0.93 -8.24 14.21
C ASP A 9 1.34 -9.70 14.44
N SER A 10 1.44 -10.46 13.34
CA SER A 10 2.02 -11.81 13.35
C SER A 10 3.51 -11.70 12.98
N PRO A 11 4.44 -12.32 13.74
CA PRO A 11 5.89 -12.12 13.59
C PRO A 11 6.43 -12.97 12.44
N ALA A 12 5.96 -12.71 11.22
CA ALA A 12 6.62 -13.16 10.02
C ALA A 12 7.51 -12.00 9.55
N HIS A 13 8.81 -12.24 9.59
CA HIS A 13 9.89 -11.43 9.03
C HIS A 13 9.76 -11.43 7.49
N LEU A 14 8.65 -10.89 7.01
CA LEU A 14 8.42 -10.53 5.63
C LEU A 14 9.19 -9.24 5.39
N SER A 15 9.97 -9.23 4.32
CA SER A 15 10.63 -8.04 3.81
C SER A 15 9.62 -6.89 3.74
N LEU A 16 9.69 -5.95 4.69
CA LEU A 16 8.89 -4.74 4.63
C LEU A 16 9.35 -3.92 3.42
N ASP A 17 8.43 -3.60 2.51
CA ASP A 17 8.71 -2.74 1.36
C ASP A 17 9.42 -1.46 1.80
N HIS A 18 10.45 -1.02 1.08
CA HIS A 18 11.23 0.15 1.50
C HIS A 18 10.37 1.42 1.62
N ILE A 19 9.32 1.56 0.81
CA ILE A 19 8.36 2.67 0.93
C ILE A 19 7.64 2.68 2.29
N LEU A 20 7.36 1.51 2.87
CA LEU A 20 6.81 1.42 4.22
C LEU A 20 7.87 1.73 5.28
N ARG A 21 9.15 1.38 5.06
CA ARG A 21 10.25 1.74 5.98
C ARG A 21 10.45 3.24 6.06
N VAL A 22 10.46 3.93 4.91
CA VAL A 22 10.56 5.40 4.85
C VAL A 22 9.32 6.03 5.50
N SER A 23 8.13 5.49 5.25
CA SER A 23 6.90 5.99 5.88
C SER A 23 6.89 5.80 7.40
N ALA A 24 7.60 4.78 7.92
CA ALA A 24 7.65 4.47 9.36
C ALA A 24 8.36 5.53 10.21
N VAL A 25 9.10 6.47 9.59
CA VAL A 25 9.68 7.63 10.30
C VAL A 25 8.58 8.46 10.98
N ASN A 26 7.35 8.44 10.44
CA ASN A 26 6.18 9.02 11.09
C ASN A 26 5.04 7.97 11.18
N PRO A 27 4.66 7.52 12.39
CA PRO A 27 3.61 6.50 12.55
C PRO A 27 2.26 6.88 11.94
N ALA A 28 1.90 8.16 11.92
CA ALA A 28 0.67 8.61 11.27
C ALA A 28 0.75 8.49 9.75
N ALA A 29 1.91 8.83 9.16
CA ALA A 29 2.14 8.68 7.72
C ALA A 29 2.13 7.21 7.29
N LEU A 30 2.79 6.32 8.06
CA LEU A 30 2.76 4.88 7.80
C LEU A 30 1.33 4.32 7.78
N ARG A 31 0.52 4.65 8.78
CA ARG A 31 -0.88 4.21 8.84
C ARG A 31 -1.68 4.75 7.66
N ALA A 32 -1.54 6.04 7.34
CA ALA A 32 -2.22 6.65 6.22
C ALA A 32 -1.86 5.99 4.89
N HIS A 33 -0.56 5.78 4.64
CA HIS A 33 -0.08 5.13 3.42
C HIS A 33 -0.58 3.69 3.30
N ARG A 34 -0.45 2.88 4.35
CA ARG A 34 -0.95 1.49 4.37
C ARG A 34 -2.45 1.42 4.08
N ASN A 35 -3.24 2.28 4.71
CA ASN A 35 -4.69 2.31 4.53
C ASN A 35 -5.08 2.73 3.11
N PHE A 36 -4.43 3.77 2.59
CA PHE A 36 -4.66 4.25 1.24
C PHE A 36 -4.33 3.18 0.18
N TYR A 37 -3.14 2.56 0.28
CA TYR A 37 -2.72 1.52 -0.65
C TYR A 37 -3.67 0.32 -0.64
N ARG A 38 -4.07 -0.15 0.56
CA ARG A 38 -5.04 -1.25 0.70
C ARG A 38 -6.40 -0.90 0.08
N ALA A 39 -6.89 0.33 0.32
CA ALA A 39 -8.17 0.78 -0.20
C ALA A 39 -8.17 0.88 -1.73
N LEU A 40 -7.09 1.37 -2.34
CA LEU A 40 -7.02 1.51 -3.80
C LEU A 40 -6.77 0.18 -4.52
N VAL A 41 -5.76 -0.58 -4.09
CA VAL A 41 -5.25 -1.72 -4.87
C VAL A 41 -6.02 -3.01 -4.55
N HIS A 42 -6.29 -3.24 -3.27
CA HIS A 42 -6.79 -4.53 -2.77
C HIS A 42 -8.30 -4.57 -2.51
N ALA A 43 -8.95 -3.44 -2.24
CA ALA A 43 -10.39 -3.44 -2.00
C ALA A 43 -11.20 -3.75 -3.27
N PRO A 44 -12.41 -4.33 -3.14
CA PRO A 44 -13.34 -4.48 -4.25
C PRO A 44 -13.64 -3.14 -4.93
N GLY A 45 -13.82 -3.17 -6.24
CA GLY A 45 -14.11 -1.97 -7.02
C GLY A 45 -14.36 -2.27 -8.50
N PRO A 46 -14.67 -1.23 -9.30
CA PRO A 46 -15.02 -1.40 -10.72
C PRO A 46 -13.83 -1.87 -11.58
N LEU A 47 -12.60 -1.69 -11.10
CA LEU A 47 -11.39 -2.17 -11.75
C LEU A 47 -10.85 -3.42 -11.05
N SER A 48 -10.45 -4.43 -11.83
CA SER A 48 -9.70 -5.55 -11.29
C SER A 48 -8.35 -5.07 -10.77
N ARG A 49 -7.77 -5.82 -9.83
CA ARG A 49 -6.42 -5.53 -9.31
C ARG A 49 -5.40 -5.41 -10.45
N VAL A 50 -5.42 -6.32 -11.42
CA VAL A 50 -4.52 -6.25 -12.59
C VAL A 50 -4.65 -4.93 -13.35
N ARG A 51 -5.87 -4.43 -13.60
CA ARG A 51 -6.06 -3.13 -14.27
C ARG A 51 -5.53 -1.97 -13.45
N ARG A 52 -5.64 -2.03 -12.11
CA ARG A 52 -5.09 -1.01 -11.22
C ARG A 52 -3.55 -1.01 -11.23
N GLU A 53 -2.94 -2.20 -11.23
CA GLU A 53 -1.49 -2.32 -11.40
C GLU A 53 -1.01 -1.82 -12.76
N MET A 54 -1.75 -2.09 -13.85
CA MET A 54 -1.41 -1.56 -15.18
C MET A 54 -1.37 -0.03 -15.20
N ILE A 55 -2.34 0.63 -14.52
CA ILE A 55 -2.34 2.08 -14.37
C ILE A 55 -1.11 2.53 -13.57
N GLY A 56 -0.80 1.86 -12.45
CA GLY A 56 0.39 2.14 -11.66
C GLY A 56 1.68 2.08 -12.49
N VAL A 57 1.89 0.99 -13.24
CA VAL A 57 3.06 0.80 -14.12
C VAL A 57 3.13 1.87 -15.21
N ALA A 58 2.00 2.19 -15.86
CA ALA A 58 1.97 3.21 -16.90
C ALA A 58 2.35 4.59 -16.36
N VAL A 59 1.80 4.98 -15.20
CA VAL A 59 2.12 6.26 -14.53
C VAL A 59 3.58 6.29 -14.08
N SER A 60 4.09 5.21 -13.48
CA SER A 60 5.50 5.11 -13.08
C SER A 60 6.44 5.25 -14.27
N ARG A 61 6.13 4.58 -15.40
CA ARG A 61 6.89 4.72 -16.66
C ARG A 61 6.89 6.16 -17.17
N MET A 62 5.73 6.82 -17.19
CA MET A 62 5.62 8.21 -17.64
C MET A 62 6.42 9.18 -16.75
N ASN A 63 6.54 8.88 -15.45
CA ASN A 63 7.28 9.71 -14.51
C ASN A 63 8.75 9.31 -14.33
N GLY A 64 9.25 8.30 -15.05
CA GLY A 64 10.61 7.78 -14.84
C GLY A 64 10.84 7.24 -13.42
N CYS A 65 9.78 6.76 -12.76
CA CYS A 65 9.86 6.20 -11.42
C CYS A 65 10.51 4.82 -11.47
N HIS A 66 11.73 4.70 -10.96
CA HIS A 66 12.51 3.46 -10.96
C HIS A 66 12.14 2.49 -9.84
N TYR A 67 11.75 3.05 -8.68
CA TYR A 67 11.30 2.26 -7.53
C TYR A 67 10.08 1.43 -7.90
#